data_AF-A0A6S6VD51-F1
#
_entry.id   AF-A0A6S6VD51-F1
#
_cell.length_a   1.000
_cell.length_b   1.000
_cell.length_c   1.000
_cell.angle_alpha   90.00
_cell.angle_beta   90.00
_cell.angle_gamma   90.00
#
_symmetry.space_group_name_H-M   'P 1'
#
loop_
_entity.id
_entity.type
_entity.pdbx_description
1 polymer ?
#
loop_
_entity_poly.entity_id
_entity_poly.type
_entity_poly.pdbx_seq_one_letter_code
_entity_poly.pdbx_strand_id
1 'polypeptide(L)'
;MDPLKRKRHCWQCRRNCLVCDFTEPSCQRCSAAGVVCPGYSDIEPRRLKWLAPGKVLSQNHRKKRAHMAGKSATIATAIAPEFELRRNGRWLSFISTDQSAISALFQAAEYYNACILGDLAPIHELGRHPYIHHVTPSRLKQATSVPEFLRSGLICMTLNHRMNRLGIGSNLEATDLAEKYYFYWGMTVRSLSEQFNVDKKRTSDVVLAGILTLLLADIQNGAQVSWHHHLDGIHRLVSLRGGFCALATSQSLLPLVNCLWFIGIIANTTCPVSCLELSAISQFDASDFMHEHYRFATTPTQMFPTQLLAEVYEINQTRLTARSKKDSREQHLSSDAYNILGRIEAFSPEESAQSKFSSKEDWIRIERVSIPRKFNDESYLCHSWSDSAASLSRNTVFFKN
;
A
#
# COMPACT_ATOMS: atom_id res chain seq x y z
N MET A 1 -36.08 21.73 -25.33
CA MET A 1 -36.36 20.36 -24.83
C MET A 1 -35.14 19.53 -25.19
N ASP A 2 -34.24 19.34 -24.23
CA ASP A 2 -32.89 18.81 -24.46
C ASP A 2 -32.92 17.27 -24.45
N PRO A 3 -32.67 16.59 -25.59
CA PRO A 3 -32.73 15.14 -25.69
C PRO A 3 -31.38 14.55 -25.27
N LEU A 4 -31.43 13.56 -24.35
CA LEU A 4 -30.32 12.69 -23.84
C LEU A 4 -29.88 12.86 -22.38
N LYS A 5 -30.77 13.29 -21.46
CA LYS A 5 -30.61 12.83 -20.06
C LYS A 5 -30.93 11.34 -20.00
N ARG A 6 -29.91 10.49 -20.16
CA ARG A 6 -30.01 9.04 -19.91
C ARG A 6 -30.71 8.83 -18.57
N LYS A 7 -31.83 8.11 -18.56
CA LYS A 7 -32.58 7.81 -17.34
C LYS A 7 -31.66 7.01 -16.41
N ARG A 8 -31.25 7.61 -15.29
CA ARG A 8 -30.39 6.98 -14.28
C ARG A 8 -31.26 6.30 -13.23
N HIS A 9 -30.81 5.16 -12.72
CA HIS A 9 -31.50 4.50 -11.60
C HIS A 9 -31.42 5.41 -10.37
N CYS A 10 -32.42 5.37 -9.49
CA CYS A 10 -32.31 6.07 -8.20
C CYS A 10 -31.12 5.51 -7.40
N TRP A 11 -30.54 6.32 -6.51
CA TRP A 11 -29.32 5.92 -5.80
C TRP A 11 -29.49 4.63 -4.97
N GLN A 12 -30.69 4.34 -4.47
CA GLN A 12 -30.95 3.12 -3.71
C GLN A 12 -31.00 1.87 -4.61
N CYS A 13 -31.69 1.94 -5.75
CA CYS A 13 -31.70 0.84 -6.72
C CYS A 13 -30.31 0.62 -7.33
N ARG A 14 -29.57 1.70 -7.59
CA ARG A 14 -28.20 1.64 -8.08
C ARG A 14 -27.25 0.93 -7.09
N ARG A 15 -27.32 1.28 -5.80
CA ARG A 15 -26.50 0.64 -4.75
C ARG A 15 -26.81 -0.84 -4.57
N ASN A 16 -28.07 -1.22 -4.71
CA ASN A 16 -28.50 -2.61 -4.58
C ASN A 16 -28.42 -3.40 -5.90
N CYS A 17 -27.87 -2.80 -6.97
CA CYS A 17 -27.82 -3.39 -8.32
C CYS A 17 -29.18 -3.88 -8.85
N LEU A 18 -30.26 -3.16 -8.52
CA LEU A 18 -31.62 -3.46 -8.96
C LEU A 18 -32.06 -2.55 -10.12
N VAL A 19 -32.89 -3.09 -11.00
CA VAL A 19 -33.56 -2.31 -12.06
C VAL A 19 -34.55 -1.33 -11.42
N CYS A 20 -34.40 -0.04 -11.72
CA CYS A 20 -35.27 1.03 -11.24
C CYS A 20 -36.46 1.23 -12.19
N ASP A 21 -37.62 1.57 -11.66
CA ASP A 21 -38.83 1.86 -12.44
C ASP A 21 -38.91 3.34 -12.90
N PHE A 22 -37.95 4.18 -12.51
CA PHE A 22 -37.83 5.60 -12.93
C PHE A 22 -39.06 6.50 -12.64
N THR A 23 -39.95 6.08 -11.73
CA THR A 23 -41.08 6.90 -11.32
C THR A 23 -40.61 8.09 -10.48
N GLU A 24 -40.99 9.31 -10.84
CA GLU A 24 -40.68 10.54 -10.10
C GLU A 24 -41.86 10.94 -9.17
N PRO A 25 -41.61 11.50 -7.98
CA PRO A 25 -40.31 11.87 -7.38
C PRO A 25 -39.56 10.70 -6.71
N SER A 26 -40.22 9.56 -6.52
CA SER A 26 -39.66 8.37 -5.86
C SER A 26 -40.08 7.09 -6.55
N CYS A 27 -39.13 6.16 -6.71
CA CYS A 27 -39.40 4.90 -7.40
C CYS A 27 -40.35 4.00 -6.60
N GLN A 28 -41.22 3.27 -7.29
CA GLN A 28 -42.19 2.37 -6.67
C GLN A 28 -41.51 1.19 -5.97
N ARG A 29 -40.35 0.74 -6.47
CA ARG A 29 -39.61 -0.35 -5.80
C ARG A 29 -39.12 0.03 -4.41
N CYS A 30 -38.61 1.25 -4.23
CA CYS A 30 -38.18 1.73 -2.91
C CYS A 30 -39.38 1.86 -1.97
N SER A 31 -40.50 2.37 -2.48
CA SER A 31 -41.75 2.51 -1.74
C SER A 31 -42.29 1.16 -1.28
N ALA A 32 -42.33 0.16 -2.18
CA ALA A 32 -42.76 -1.20 -1.86
C ALA A 32 -41.81 -1.92 -0.88
N ALA A 33 -40.52 -1.60 -0.92
CA ALA A 33 -39.53 -2.12 0.03
C ALA A 33 -39.53 -1.38 1.39
N GLY A 34 -40.40 -0.38 1.57
CA GLY A 34 -40.49 0.40 2.82
C GLY A 34 -39.27 1.28 3.09
N VAL A 35 -38.50 1.63 2.06
CA VAL A 35 -37.29 2.47 2.20
C VAL A 35 -37.49 3.82 1.53
N VAL A 36 -37.05 4.89 2.19
CA VAL A 36 -37.13 6.25 1.63
C VAL A 36 -36.24 6.35 0.40
N CYS A 37 -36.83 6.61 -0.77
CA CYS A 37 -36.10 6.75 -2.01
C CYS A 37 -35.22 8.02 -1.97
N PRO A 38 -33.90 7.90 -2.19
CA PRO A 38 -32.98 9.05 -2.23
C PRO A 38 -33.07 9.88 -3.51
N GLY A 39 -33.96 9.52 -4.44
CA GLY A 39 -34.16 10.23 -5.70
C GLY A 39 -33.08 9.95 -6.76
N TYR A 40 -33.09 10.81 -7.79
CA TYR A 40 -32.36 10.64 -9.06
C TYR A 40 -31.30 11.74 -9.32
N SER A 41 -30.97 12.55 -8.31
CA SER A 41 -30.02 13.67 -8.43
C SER A 41 -28.64 13.22 -8.92
N ASP A 42 -27.91 14.12 -9.59
CA ASP A 42 -26.53 13.91 -10.02
C ASP A 42 -25.56 13.73 -8.85
N ILE A 43 -25.90 14.29 -7.68
CA ILE A 43 -25.07 14.22 -6.49
C ILE A 43 -25.50 13.01 -5.65
N GLU A 44 -24.55 12.12 -5.38
CA GLU A 44 -24.80 10.99 -4.48
C GLU A 44 -25.10 11.48 -3.06
N PRO A 45 -26.29 11.15 -2.49
CA PRO A 45 -26.59 11.54 -1.12
C PRO A 45 -25.73 10.73 -0.16
N ARG A 46 -24.87 11.45 0.58
CA ARG A 46 -24.02 10.90 1.63
C ARG A 46 -24.88 10.38 2.78
N ARG A 47 -24.93 9.06 2.96
CA ARG A 47 -25.43 8.43 4.20
C ARG A 47 -24.27 7.75 4.91
N LEU A 48 -23.51 8.54 5.67
CA LEU A 48 -22.62 7.99 6.70
C LEU A 48 -23.49 7.74 7.94
N LYS A 49 -23.69 6.47 8.29
CA LYS A 49 -24.29 6.10 9.58
C LYS A 49 -23.16 5.61 10.48
N TRP A 50 -22.76 6.44 11.44
CA TRP A 50 -21.84 6.03 12.49
C TRP A 50 -22.47 4.90 13.30
N LEU A 51 -21.79 3.75 13.37
CA LEU A 51 -22.20 2.62 14.20
C LEU A 51 -21.38 2.63 15.49
N ALA A 52 -22.02 2.24 16.58
CA ALA A 52 -21.33 2.02 17.85
C ALA A 52 -20.26 0.90 17.68
N PRO A 53 -19.15 0.96 18.44
CA PRO A 53 -18.09 -0.05 18.38
C PRO A 53 -18.64 -1.48 18.50
N GLY A 54 -18.18 -2.39 17.65
CA GLY A 54 -18.62 -3.80 17.64
C GLY A 54 -19.92 -4.10 16.88
N LYS A 55 -20.58 -3.10 16.28
CA LYS A 55 -21.74 -3.33 15.39
C LYS A 55 -21.34 -3.22 13.92
N VAL A 56 -21.34 -4.35 13.22
CA VAL A 56 -21.20 -4.41 11.76
C VAL A 56 -22.59 -4.68 11.15
N LEU A 57 -22.98 -3.95 10.11
CA LEU A 57 -24.13 -4.33 9.29
C LEU A 57 -23.66 -5.40 8.30
N SER A 58 -23.58 -6.67 8.72
CA SER A 58 -23.61 -7.75 7.73
C SER A 58 -25.04 -7.77 7.16
N GLN A 59 -25.19 -7.43 5.88
CA GLN A 59 -26.41 -7.82 5.18
C GLN A 59 -26.36 -9.34 5.08
N ASN A 60 -26.89 -10.01 6.09
CA ASN A 60 -27.16 -11.43 6.03
C ASN A 60 -28.13 -11.63 4.85
N HIS A 61 -27.61 -12.15 3.74
CA HIS A 61 -28.45 -12.74 2.70
C HIS A 61 -29.33 -13.77 3.43
N ARG A 62 -30.62 -13.43 3.60
CA ARG A 62 -31.64 -14.37 4.09
C ARG A 62 -31.61 -15.58 3.15
N LYS A 63 -30.97 -16.68 3.58
CA LYS A 63 -31.13 -17.98 2.95
C LYS A 63 -32.62 -18.34 3.05
N LYS A 64 -33.36 -18.20 1.95
CA LYS A 64 -34.65 -18.85 1.79
C LYS A 64 -34.38 -20.36 1.75
N ARG A 65 -34.72 -21.05 2.84
CA ARG A 65 -34.94 -22.50 2.82
C ARG A 65 -36.21 -22.77 2.02
N ALA A 66 -36.12 -23.63 1.01
CA ALA A 66 -37.18 -24.53 0.59
C ALA A 66 -36.57 -25.74 -0.13
N HIS A 67 -37.11 -26.90 0.21
CA HIS A 67 -36.74 -28.27 -0.18
C HIS A 67 -36.90 -28.56 -1.69
N MET A 68 -36.11 -29.54 -2.18
CA MET A 68 -36.49 -30.71 -3.02
C MET A 68 -35.17 -31.34 -3.51
N ALA A 69 -34.66 -32.37 -2.84
CA ALA A 69 -34.87 -33.79 -3.15
C ALA A 69 -34.19 -34.27 -4.45
N GLY A 70 -33.04 -34.93 -4.28
CA GLY A 70 -32.59 -36.11 -5.04
C GLY A 70 -32.15 -35.93 -6.49
N LYS A 71 -30.85 -36.12 -6.77
CA LYS A 71 -30.32 -37.32 -7.46
C LYS A 71 -28.81 -37.21 -7.66
N SER A 72 -28.19 -38.38 -7.56
CA SER A 72 -26.78 -38.70 -7.71
C SER A 72 -26.22 -38.35 -9.10
N ALA A 73 -24.97 -37.90 -9.18
CA ALA A 73 -24.10 -38.11 -10.34
C ALA A 73 -22.61 -37.97 -9.97
N THR A 74 -21.93 -39.08 -10.25
CA THR A 74 -20.54 -39.50 -10.11
C THR A 74 -19.54 -38.69 -10.95
N ILE A 75 -18.39 -38.37 -10.33
CA ILE A 75 -16.98 -38.31 -10.80
C ILE A 75 -16.67 -37.74 -12.21
N ALA A 76 -15.80 -36.72 -12.24
CA ALA A 76 -14.70 -36.66 -13.21
C ALA A 76 -13.49 -35.93 -12.59
N THR A 77 -12.48 -36.74 -12.28
CA THR A 77 -11.15 -36.39 -11.79
C THR A 77 -10.35 -35.74 -12.90
N ALA A 78 -9.71 -34.59 -12.63
CA ALA A 78 -8.59 -34.10 -13.43
C ALA A 78 -7.46 -33.74 -12.47
N ILE A 79 -6.43 -34.57 -12.50
CA ILE A 79 -5.21 -34.53 -11.71
C ILE A 79 -4.36 -33.37 -12.22
N ALA A 80 -4.01 -32.43 -11.35
CA ALA A 80 -2.92 -31.47 -11.56
C ALA A 80 -1.76 -31.85 -10.62
N PRO A 81 -0.50 -31.77 -11.09
CA PRO A 81 0.62 -32.41 -10.43
C PRO A 81 0.95 -31.75 -9.09
N GLU A 82 1.12 -32.63 -8.11
CA GLU A 82 1.46 -32.39 -6.73
C GLU A 82 2.90 -31.84 -6.63
N PHE A 83 3.03 -30.54 -6.36
CA PHE A 83 4.29 -29.97 -5.92
C PHE A 83 4.38 -30.17 -4.40
N GLU A 84 5.17 -31.17 -3.98
CA GLU A 84 5.44 -31.49 -2.58
C GLU A 84 6.04 -30.29 -1.83
N LEU A 85 5.18 -29.52 -1.17
CA LEU A 85 5.63 -28.60 -0.13
C LEU A 85 6.02 -29.44 1.09
N ARG A 86 7.33 -29.66 1.29
CA ARG A 86 7.90 -30.27 2.49
C ARG A 86 7.37 -29.56 3.75
N ARG A 87 6.36 -30.20 4.33
CA ARG A 87 5.66 -29.80 5.54
C ARG A 87 6.44 -30.32 6.74
N ASN A 88 7.48 -29.61 7.18
CA ASN A 88 8.00 -29.80 8.54
C ASN A 88 7.03 -29.09 9.50
N GLY A 89 6.10 -29.88 10.02
CA GLY A 89 5.05 -29.44 10.92
C GLY A 89 5.59 -28.93 12.26
N ARG A 90 5.04 -27.80 12.74
CA ARG A 90 4.57 -27.59 14.12
C ARG A 90 3.93 -26.20 14.39
N TRP A 91 3.18 -25.60 13.45
CA TRP A 91 2.66 -24.23 13.64
C TRP A 91 1.17 -24.04 13.31
N LEU A 92 0.34 -25.08 13.48
CA LEU A 92 -1.11 -24.99 13.28
C LEU A 92 -1.84 -25.49 14.52
N SER A 93 -1.88 -24.65 15.56
CA SER A 93 -2.93 -24.64 16.62
C SER A 93 -2.54 -23.68 17.73
N PHE A 94 -2.69 -22.37 17.52
CA PHE A 94 -2.73 -21.45 18.65
C PHE A 94 -3.48 -20.16 18.31
N ILE A 95 -4.81 -20.23 18.21
CA ILE A 95 -5.62 -19.02 18.39
C ILE A 95 -6.89 -19.34 19.16
N SER A 96 -6.91 -18.91 20.42
CA SER A 96 -8.14 -18.75 21.20
C SER A 96 -8.76 -17.40 20.87
N THR A 97 -10.09 -17.33 20.84
CA THR A 97 -10.89 -16.13 20.57
C THR A 97 -10.91 -15.12 21.73
N ASP A 98 -10.14 -15.36 22.80
CA ASP A 98 -9.99 -14.47 23.95
C ASP A 98 -8.51 -14.07 24.15
N GLN A 99 -7.96 -13.34 23.17
CA GLN A 99 -6.55 -12.95 23.15
C GLN A 99 -6.41 -11.50 23.66
N SER A 100 -5.68 -11.29 24.75
CA SER A 100 -5.31 -9.94 25.18
C SER A 100 -4.42 -9.27 24.11
N ALA A 101 -4.49 -7.94 23.99
CA ALA A 101 -3.67 -7.17 23.02
C ALA A 101 -2.16 -7.43 23.20
N ILE A 102 -1.72 -7.69 24.44
CA ILE A 102 -0.34 -8.08 24.73
C ILE A 102 -0.03 -9.44 24.13
N SER A 103 -0.89 -10.44 24.31
CA SER A 103 -0.64 -11.76 23.77
C SER A 103 -0.64 -11.77 22.24
N ALA A 104 -1.48 -10.96 21.59
CA ALA A 104 -1.44 -10.77 20.14
C ALA A 104 -0.12 -10.13 19.66
N LEU A 105 0.44 -9.18 20.42
CA LEU A 105 1.75 -8.58 20.11
C LEU A 105 2.88 -9.62 20.16
N PHE A 106 2.85 -10.54 21.12
CA PHE A 106 3.84 -11.62 21.22
C PHE A 106 3.74 -12.57 20.02
N GLN A 107 2.53 -12.99 19.65
CA GLN A 107 2.31 -13.82 18.47
C GLN A 107 2.76 -13.12 17.18
N ALA A 108 2.51 -11.82 17.06
CA ALA A 108 2.98 -11.03 15.92
C ALA A 108 4.52 -11.01 15.86
N ALA A 109 5.20 -10.81 16.98
CA ALA A 109 6.66 -10.81 17.02
C ALA A 109 7.26 -12.19 16.68
N GLU A 110 6.69 -13.27 17.20
CA GLU A 110 7.08 -14.64 16.86
C GLU A 110 6.87 -14.92 15.36
N TYR A 111 5.71 -14.54 14.82
CA TYR A 111 5.41 -14.70 13.41
C TYR A 111 6.35 -13.88 12.52
N TYR A 112 6.65 -12.64 12.89
CA TYR A 112 7.60 -11.79 12.18
C TYR A 112 8.98 -12.48 12.10
N ASN A 113 9.49 -12.98 13.23
CA ASN A 113 10.78 -13.64 13.28
C ASN A 113 10.81 -14.95 12.46
N ALA A 114 9.73 -15.73 12.51
CA ALA A 114 9.67 -17.04 11.88
C ALA A 114 9.37 -16.99 10.38
N CYS A 115 8.58 -16.01 9.93
CA CYS A 115 8.10 -15.93 8.55
C CYS A 115 8.67 -14.71 7.83
N ILE A 116 8.34 -13.51 8.30
CA ILE A 116 8.67 -12.26 7.59
C ILE A 116 10.18 -12.06 7.50
N LEU A 117 10.92 -12.31 8.57
CA LEU A 117 12.37 -12.16 8.58
C LEU A 117 13.06 -13.12 7.60
N GLY A 118 12.51 -14.33 7.43
CA GLY A 118 12.97 -15.30 6.43
C GLY A 118 12.75 -14.79 5.01
N ASP A 119 11.57 -14.21 4.74
CA ASP A 119 11.26 -13.60 3.44
C ASP A 119 12.14 -12.36 3.15
N LEU A 120 12.68 -11.72 4.19
CA LEU A 120 13.65 -10.62 4.10
C LEU A 120 15.13 -11.07 4.11
N ALA A 121 15.41 -12.38 4.13
CA ALA A 121 16.78 -12.89 4.13
C ALA A 121 17.57 -12.51 2.87
N PRO A 122 17.01 -12.57 1.63
CA PRO A 122 17.73 -12.15 0.43
C PRO A 122 18.19 -10.69 0.48
N ILE A 123 17.48 -9.83 1.21
CA ILE A 123 17.88 -8.43 1.42
C ILE A 123 19.19 -8.34 2.20
N HIS A 124 19.38 -9.19 3.22
CA HIS A 124 20.60 -9.20 4.03
C HIS A 124 21.83 -9.73 3.28
N GLU A 125 21.60 -10.58 2.27
CA GLU A 125 22.67 -11.08 1.40
C GLU A 125 23.26 -9.96 0.53
N LEU A 126 22.51 -8.88 0.29
CA LEU A 126 22.94 -7.73 -0.51
C LEU A 126 23.65 -6.64 0.30
N GLY A 127 23.63 -6.73 1.63
CA GLY A 127 24.30 -5.78 2.52
C GLY A 127 23.78 -5.80 3.96
N ARG A 128 24.47 -5.06 4.84
CA ARG A 128 24.00 -4.89 6.23
C ARG A 128 22.83 -3.92 6.29
N HIS A 129 21.68 -4.41 6.75
CA HIS A 129 20.48 -3.60 6.97
C HIS A 129 20.15 -3.51 8.47
N PRO A 130 20.61 -2.48 9.19
CA PRO A 130 20.48 -2.40 10.66
C PRO A 130 19.02 -2.35 11.14
N TYR A 131 18.09 -2.02 10.24
CA TYR A 131 16.66 -1.88 10.53
C TYR A 131 15.86 -3.16 10.29
N ILE A 132 16.42 -4.17 9.62
CA ILE A 132 15.82 -5.50 9.55
C ILE A 132 16.58 -6.40 10.53
N HIS A 133 15.89 -6.90 11.54
CA HIS A 133 16.53 -7.70 12.58
C HIS A 133 15.49 -8.54 13.30
N HIS A 134 15.97 -9.55 14.00
CA HIS A 134 15.15 -10.36 14.89
C HIS A 134 14.58 -9.51 16.04
N VAL A 135 13.27 -9.63 16.29
CA VAL A 135 12.62 -9.05 17.46
C VAL A 135 13.01 -9.87 18.68
N THR A 136 13.92 -9.35 19.50
CA THR A 136 14.38 -10.01 20.72
C THR A 136 13.36 -9.88 21.86
N PRO A 137 13.40 -10.77 22.87
CA PRO A 137 12.55 -10.62 24.06
C PRO A 137 12.72 -9.26 24.77
N SER A 138 13.94 -8.69 24.77
CA SER A 138 14.20 -7.37 25.34
C SER A 138 13.50 -6.25 24.57
N ARG A 139 13.52 -6.30 23.23
CA ARG A 139 12.80 -5.35 22.37
C ARG A 139 11.29 -5.53 22.48
N LEU A 140 10.81 -6.77 22.59
CA LEU A 140 9.38 -7.04 22.80
C LEU A 140 8.89 -6.48 24.14
N LYS A 141 9.70 -6.58 25.20
CA LYS A 141 9.40 -5.93 26.49
C LYS A 141 9.37 -4.41 26.38
N GLN A 142 10.24 -3.79 25.59
CA GLN A 142 10.18 -2.35 25.33
C GLN A 142 8.95 -2.00 24.47
N ALA A 143 8.57 -2.85 23.54
CA ALA A 143 7.41 -2.66 22.68
C ALA A 143 6.09 -2.68 23.47
N THR A 144 6.03 -3.18 24.71
CA THR A 144 4.80 -3.09 25.52
C THR A 144 4.55 -1.68 26.06
N SER A 145 5.57 -0.83 26.14
CA SER A 145 5.45 0.54 26.65
C SER A 145 5.25 1.60 25.56
N VAL A 146 5.34 1.22 24.28
CA VAL A 146 5.07 2.14 23.17
C VAL A 146 3.56 2.34 22.97
N PRO A 147 3.13 3.45 22.33
CA PRO A 147 1.73 3.71 22.06
C PRO A 147 1.00 2.57 21.33
N GLU A 148 -0.30 2.43 21.59
CA GLU A 148 -1.14 1.35 21.04
C GLU A 148 -1.09 1.28 19.52
N PHE A 149 -1.06 2.42 18.82
CA PHE A 149 -1.01 2.43 17.36
C PHE A 149 0.25 1.77 16.76
N LEU A 150 1.41 1.82 17.44
CA LEU A 150 2.61 1.12 16.97
C LEU A 150 2.51 -0.39 17.20
N ARG A 151 1.97 -0.79 18.36
CA ARG A 151 1.74 -2.21 18.69
C ARG A 151 0.73 -2.84 17.74
N SER A 152 -0.43 -2.20 17.59
CA SER A 152 -1.50 -2.63 16.69
C SER A 152 -1.06 -2.59 15.21
N GLY A 153 -0.24 -1.61 14.81
CA GLY A 153 0.35 -1.55 13.47
C GLY A 153 1.25 -2.73 13.14
N LEU A 154 2.11 -3.17 14.07
CA LEU A 154 2.91 -4.39 13.90
C LEU A 154 2.02 -5.63 13.74
N ILE A 155 0.96 -5.73 14.53
CA ILE A 155 -0.01 -6.83 14.42
C ILE A 155 -0.65 -6.81 13.02
N CYS A 156 -1.12 -5.65 12.54
CA CYS A 156 -1.66 -5.48 11.20
C CYS A 156 -0.70 -5.96 10.10
N MET A 157 0.59 -5.58 10.17
CA MET A 157 1.59 -6.05 9.20
C MET A 157 1.70 -7.57 9.16
N THR A 158 1.73 -8.22 10.33
CA THR A 158 1.83 -9.68 10.40
C THR A 158 0.56 -10.40 9.92
N LEU A 159 -0.62 -9.85 10.22
CA LEU A 159 -1.89 -10.38 9.74
C LEU A 159 -2.01 -10.24 8.22
N ASN A 160 -1.64 -9.09 7.65
CA ASN A 160 -1.60 -8.89 6.19
C ASN A 160 -0.65 -9.88 5.52
N HIS A 161 0.54 -10.06 6.07
CA HIS A 161 1.50 -11.02 5.55
C HIS A 161 0.92 -12.45 5.52
N ARG A 162 0.27 -12.87 6.61
CA ARG A 162 -0.41 -14.17 6.71
C ARG A 162 -1.52 -14.31 5.68
N MET A 163 -2.36 -13.30 5.54
CA MET A 163 -3.44 -13.28 4.55
C MET A 163 -2.90 -13.40 3.14
N ASN A 164 -1.84 -12.65 2.80
CA ASN A 164 -1.19 -12.69 1.50
C ASN A 164 -0.59 -14.07 1.19
N ARG A 165 0.00 -14.75 2.20
CA ARG A 165 0.54 -16.11 2.03
C ARG A 165 -0.52 -17.21 1.88
N LEU A 166 -1.71 -17.03 2.46
CA LEU A 166 -2.81 -18.00 2.34
C LEU A 166 -3.53 -17.91 0.97
N GLY A 167 -3.32 -16.82 0.23
CA GLY A 167 -3.93 -16.58 -1.07
C GLY A 167 -5.41 -16.17 -1.01
N ILE A 168 -5.97 -15.78 -2.16
CA ILE A 168 -7.38 -15.39 -2.31
C ILE A 168 -8.24 -16.66 -2.48
N GLY A 169 -8.26 -17.50 -1.44
CA GLY A 169 -9.18 -18.62 -1.33
C GLY A 169 -10.27 -18.30 -0.31
N SER A 170 -11.52 -18.69 -0.57
CA SER A 170 -12.62 -18.59 0.40
C SER A 170 -12.45 -19.63 1.53
N ASN A 171 -11.39 -19.46 2.32
CA ASN A 171 -11.10 -20.24 3.51
C ASN A 171 -11.63 -19.49 4.74
N LEU A 172 -12.28 -20.20 5.66
CA LEU A 172 -12.75 -19.64 6.93
C LEU A 172 -11.62 -18.95 7.72
N GLU A 173 -10.41 -19.49 7.64
CA GLU A 173 -9.21 -18.91 8.25
C GLU A 173 -8.82 -17.55 7.67
N ALA A 174 -8.96 -17.35 6.35
CA ALA A 174 -8.67 -16.06 5.72
C ALA A 174 -9.68 -14.98 6.15
N THR A 175 -10.93 -15.38 6.38
CA THR A 175 -11.99 -14.49 6.86
C THR A 175 -11.74 -14.06 8.31
N ASP A 176 -11.36 -14.99 9.19
CA ASP A 176 -11.00 -14.70 10.59
C ASP A 176 -9.76 -13.78 10.70
N LEU A 177 -8.75 -13.99 9.86
CA LEU A 177 -7.58 -13.11 9.80
C LEU A 177 -7.94 -11.70 9.33
N ALA A 178 -8.82 -11.57 8.33
CA ALA A 178 -9.30 -10.28 7.85
C ALA A 178 -10.10 -9.53 8.93
N GLU A 179 -10.96 -10.22 9.67
CA GLU A 179 -11.70 -9.62 10.80
C GLU A 179 -10.74 -9.09 11.87
N LYS A 180 -9.74 -9.90 12.27
CA LYS A 180 -8.69 -9.47 13.19
C LYS A 180 -7.88 -8.30 12.65
N TYR A 181 -7.55 -8.32 11.37
CA TYR A 181 -6.83 -7.23 10.72
C TYR A 181 -7.60 -5.91 10.88
N TYR A 182 -8.87 -5.88 10.50
CA TYR A 182 -9.67 -4.65 10.58
C TYR A 182 -9.94 -4.22 12.03
N PHE A 183 -10.01 -5.16 12.97
CA PHE A 183 -10.08 -4.85 14.40
C PHE A 183 -8.84 -4.07 14.86
N TYR A 184 -7.64 -4.60 14.64
CA TYR A 184 -6.38 -3.92 15.02
C TYR A 184 -6.12 -2.65 14.20
N TRP A 185 -6.51 -2.64 12.92
CA TRP A 185 -6.43 -1.43 12.08
C TRP A 185 -7.29 -0.30 12.67
N GLY A 186 -8.52 -0.62 13.10
CA GLY A 186 -9.39 0.32 13.78
C GLY A 186 -8.80 0.84 15.11
N MET A 187 -8.10 -0.02 15.86
CA MET A 187 -7.36 0.39 17.06
C MET A 187 -6.21 1.35 16.72
N THR A 188 -5.43 1.06 15.68
CA THR A 188 -4.35 1.92 15.20
C THR A 188 -4.86 3.31 14.83
N VAL A 189 -5.90 3.41 14.02
CA VAL A 189 -6.49 4.69 13.60
C VAL A 189 -7.03 5.48 14.79
N ARG A 190 -7.74 4.81 15.72
CA ARG A 190 -8.28 5.46 16.92
C ARG A 190 -7.18 6.02 17.80
N SER A 191 -6.17 5.20 18.10
CA SER A 191 -5.06 5.61 18.96
C SER A 191 -4.21 6.72 18.34
N LEU A 192 -3.99 6.70 17.02
CA LEU A 192 -3.37 7.82 16.30
C LEU A 192 -4.21 9.09 16.42
N SER A 193 -5.53 8.98 16.19
CA SER A 193 -6.45 10.13 16.25
C SER A 193 -6.45 10.78 17.63
N GLU A 194 -6.41 9.99 18.70
CA GLU A 194 -6.29 10.48 20.08
C GLU A 194 -4.99 11.28 20.30
N GLN A 195 -3.86 10.82 19.74
CA GLN A 195 -2.57 11.51 19.86
C GLN A 195 -2.52 12.79 19.02
N PHE A 196 -3.19 12.81 17.87
CA PHE A 196 -3.33 14.01 17.05
C PHE A 196 -4.08 15.14 17.77
N ASN A 197 -5.01 14.79 18.65
CA ASN A 197 -5.77 15.77 19.45
C ASN A 197 -5.00 16.31 20.66
N VAL A 198 -3.72 15.90 20.84
CA VAL A 198 -2.84 16.43 21.89
C VAL A 198 -1.83 17.39 21.24
N ASP A 199 -2.05 18.70 21.39
CA ASP A 199 -1.32 19.76 20.67
C ASP A 199 0.21 19.61 20.68
N LYS A 200 0.80 19.29 21.83
CA LYS A 200 2.26 19.15 21.98
C LYS A 200 2.85 17.92 21.30
N LYS A 201 2.03 16.93 20.91
CA LYS A 201 2.49 15.62 20.39
C LYS A 201 2.15 15.41 18.92
N ARG A 202 1.34 16.29 18.33
CA ARG A 202 0.77 16.16 16.99
C ARG A 202 1.81 15.94 15.88
N THR A 203 3.00 16.52 16.03
CA THR A 203 4.11 16.44 15.06
C THR A 203 5.28 15.57 15.54
N SER A 204 5.10 14.81 16.63
CA SER A 204 6.18 14.01 17.21
C SER A 204 6.67 12.88 16.29
N ASP A 205 7.92 12.46 16.49
CA ASP A 205 8.54 11.33 15.78
C ASP A 205 7.69 10.07 15.83
N VAL A 206 7.08 9.82 16.99
CA VAL A 206 6.24 8.64 17.23
C VAL A 206 4.96 8.69 16.40
N VAL A 207 4.37 9.87 16.23
CA VAL A 207 3.20 10.05 15.34
C VAL A 207 3.58 9.83 13.88
N LEU A 208 4.71 10.38 13.43
CA LEU A 208 5.24 10.13 12.08
C LEU A 208 5.44 8.63 11.82
N ALA A 209 6.08 7.92 12.76
CA ALA A 209 6.28 6.49 12.69
C ALA A 209 4.96 5.72 12.61
N GLY A 210 3.96 6.10 13.41
CA GLY A 210 2.66 5.45 13.42
C GLY A 210 1.88 5.59 12.11
N ILE A 211 1.87 6.79 11.52
CA ILE A 211 1.20 6.99 10.22
C ILE A 211 1.95 6.24 9.11
N LEU A 212 3.29 6.23 9.16
CA LEU A 212 4.09 5.45 8.20
C LEU A 212 3.83 3.95 8.34
N THR A 213 3.71 3.42 9.56
CA THR A 213 3.32 2.02 9.80
C THR A 213 1.94 1.72 9.19
N LEU A 214 0.97 2.62 9.35
CA LEU A 214 -0.36 2.46 8.78
C LEU A 214 -0.34 2.52 7.24
N LEU A 215 0.40 3.48 6.68
CA LEU A 215 0.64 3.58 5.23
C LEU A 215 1.21 2.28 4.69
N LEU A 216 2.26 1.73 5.31
CA LEU A 216 2.88 0.47 4.89
C LEU A 216 1.91 -0.71 4.99
N ALA A 217 1.12 -0.79 6.06
CA ALA A 217 0.10 -1.82 6.22
C ALA A 217 -0.99 -1.72 5.14
N ASP A 218 -1.45 -0.52 4.79
CA ASP A 218 -2.46 -0.34 3.76
C ASP A 218 -1.94 -0.67 2.36
N ILE A 219 -0.69 -0.28 2.05
CA ILE A 219 -0.04 -0.64 0.78
C ILE A 219 0.12 -2.17 0.70
N GLN A 220 0.53 -2.85 1.79
CA GLN A 220 0.64 -4.32 1.85
C GLN A 220 -0.70 -5.03 1.61
N ASN A 221 -1.79 -4.48 2.14
CA ASN A 221 -3.12 -5.05 2.00
C ASN A 221 -3.66 -4.88 0.56
N GLY A 222 -3.31 -3.78 -0.12
CA GLY A 222 -3.67 -3.48 -1.51
C GLY A 222 -5.18 -3.28 -1.77
N ALA A 223 -6.05 -3.59 -0.82
CA ALA A 223 -7.51 -3.49 -0.94
C ALA A 223 -8.07 -2.09 -0.62
N GLN A 224 -7.32 -1.25 0.09
CA GLN A 224 -7.78 0.08 0.51
C GLN A 224 -7.27 1.17 -0.43
N VAL A 225 -8.19 1.94 -1.01
CA VAL A 225 -7.87 3.04 -1.95
C VAL A 225 -7.38 4.30 -1.22
N SER A 226 -7.53 4.36 0.10
CA SER A 226 -7.30 5.56 0.91
C SER A 226 -5.86 5.79 1.36
N TRP A 227 -4.90 4.90 1.06
CA TRP A 227 -3.51 5.00 1.53
C TRP A 227 -2.84 6.32 1.16
N HIS A 228 -3.24 6.95 0.05
CA HIS A 228 -2.72 8.24 -0.39
C HIS A 228 -2.99 9.38 0.61
N HIS A 229 -4.09 9.31 1.38
CA HIS A 229 -4.36 10.31 2.42
C HIS A 229 -3.34 10.23 3.58
N HIS A 230 -2.82 9.02 3.86
CA HIS A 230 -1.74 8.86 4.84
C HIS A 230 -0.45 9.49 4.31
N LEU A 231 -0.17 9.33 3.02
CA LEU A 231 0.98 9.96 2.37
C LEU A 231 0.90 11.50 2.39
N ASP A 232 -0.24 12.10 1.99
CA ASP A 232 -0.48 13.55 2.08
C ASP A 232 -0.32 14.04 3.54
N GLY A 233 -0.94 13.33 4.48
CA GLY A 233 -0.85 13.66 5.90
C GLY A 233 0.59 13.70 6.42
N ILE A 234 1.40 12.68 6.10
CA ILE A 234 2.81 12.64 6.50
C ILE A 234 3.60 13.75 5.81
N HIS A 235 3.39 13.96 4.51
CA HIS A 235 4.03 15.03 3.75
C HIS A 235 3.82 16.41 4.38
N ARG A 236 2.60 16.74 4.81
CA ARG A 236 2.32 17.98 5.55
C ARG A 236 3.05 18.04 6.89
N LEU A 237 3.14 16.93 7.62
CA LEU A 237 3.90 16.87 8.87
C LEU A 237 5.40 17.08 8.65
N VAL A 238 5.95 16.57 7.54
CA VAL A 238 7.34 16.81 7.14
C VAL A 238 7.55 18.30 6.84
N SER A 239 6.67 18.93 6.06
CA SER A 239 6.74 20.37 5.79
C SER A 239 6.66 21.21 7.07
N LEU A 240 5.77 20.85 8.02
CA LEU A 240 5.68 21.54 9.32
C LEU A 240 6.93 21.41 10.18
N ARG A 241 7.79 20.43 9.89
CA ARG A 241 9.06 20.19 10.60
C ARG A 241 10.29 20.67 9.82
N GLY A 242 10.10 21.49 8.80
CA GLY A 242 11.19 22.09 8.02
C GLY A 242 11.66 21.24 6.84
N GLY A 243 10.90 20.23 6.42
CA GLY A 243 11.20 19.44 5.23
C GLY A 243 12.04 18.18 5.50
N PHE A 244 12.33 17.45 4.42
CA PHE A 244 13.02 16.17 4.47
C PHE A 244 14.45 16.31 5.04
N CYS A 245 15.25 17.27 4.56
CA CYS A 245 16.63 17.48 5.01
C CYS A 245 16.70 17.81 6.51
N ALA A 246 15.78 18.65 7.01
CA ALA A 246 15.71 18.98 8.43
C ALA A 246 15.47 17.74 9.30
N LEU A 247 14.60 16.83 8.86
CA LEU A 247 14.34 15.57 9.57
C LEU A 247 15.47 14.55 9.46
N ALA A 248 16.22 14.54 8.35
CA ALA A 248 17.33 13.62 8.13
C ALA A 248 18.51 13.84 9.08
N THR A 249 18.60 15.02 9.71
CA THR A 249 19.58 15.30 10.77
C THR A 249 19.40 14.41 12.02
N SER A 250 18.20 13.87 12.22
CA SER A 250 17.89 12.97 13.33
C SER A 250 18.19 11.52 12.97
N GLN A 251 19.12 10.90 13.69
CA GLN A 251 19.50 9.50 13.49
C GLN A 251 18.31 8.51 13.71
N SER A 252 17.36 8.85 14.59
CA SER A 252 16.18 8.01 14.84
C SER A 252 15.14 8.10 13.73
N LEU A 253 15.07 9.24 13.03
CA LEU A 253 14.09 9.47 11.96
C LEU A 253 14.61 9.13 10.57
N LEU A 254 15.91 9.28 10.34
CA LEU A 254 16.54 9.06 9.03
C LEU A 254 16.04 7.80 8.30
N PRO A 255 15.85 6.63 8.95
CA PRO A 255 15.36 5.43 8.26
C PRO A 255 13.89 5.57 7.80
N LEU A 256 13.06 6.20 8.63
CA LEU A 256 11.65 6.45 8.32
C LEU A 256 11.53 7.47 7.20
N VAL A 257 12.36 8.52 7.22
CA VAL A 257 12.39 9.58 6.22
C VAL A 257 12.87 9.03 4.87
N ASN A 258 13.91 8.19 4.85
CA ASN A 258 14.37 7.49 3.65
C ASN A 258 13.26 6.58 3.06
N CYS A 259 12.56 5.83 3.91
CA CYS A 259 11.46 4.96 3.49
C CYS A 259 10.30 5.78 2.90
N LEU A 260 9.87 6.82 3.62
CA LEU A 260 8.83 7.74 3.16
C LEU A 260 9.18 8.38 1.83
N TRP A 261 10.43 8.82 1.68
CA TRP A 261 10.83 9.52 0.47
C TRP A 261 10.81 8.61 -0.76
N PHE A 262 11.34 7.39 -0.61
CA PHE A 262 11.23 6.36 -1.64
C PHE A 262 9.77 6.08 -2.02
N ILE A 263 8.89 5.90 -1.03
CA ILE A 263 7.46 5.70 -1.27
C ILE A 263 6.86 6.88 -2.01
N GLY A 264 7.17 8.12 -1.59
CA GLY A 264 6.69 9.34 -2.25
C GLY A 264 7.07 9.43 -3.73
N ILE A 265 8.23 8.91 -4.12
CA ILE A 265 8.66 8.86 -5.52
C ILE A 265 7.94 7.73 -6.28
N ILE A 266 8.01 6.50 -5.76
CA ILE A 266 7.51 5.31 -6.46
C ILE A 266 5.98 5.30 -6.55
N ALA A 267 5.28 5.76 -5.51
CA ALA A 267 3.82 5.82 -5.48
C ALA A 267 3.22 6.71 -6.61
N ASN A 268 4.02 7.65 -7.13
CA ASN A 268 3.60 8.59 -8.17
C ASN A 268 3.87 8.09 -9.60
N THR A 269 4.58 6.96 -9.77
CA THR A 269 4.97 6.43 -11.09
C THR A 269 3.77 6.07 -11.99
N THR A 270 2.68 5.56 -11.40
CA THR A 270 1.54 5.02 -12.13
C THR A 270 0.23 5.80 -11.94
N CYS A 271 0.22 6.81 -11.07
CA CYS A 271 -0.98 7.60 -10.83
C CYS A 271 -1.23 8.60 -11.97
N PRO A 272 -2.48 8.94 -12.32
CA PRO A 272 -2.75 10.00 -13.28
C PRO A 272 -2.17 11.35 -12.82
N VAL A 273 -1.82 12.24 -13.76
CA VAL A 273 -1.26 13.58 -13.45
C VAL A 273 -2.21 14.45 -12.60
N SER A 274 -3.51 14.17 -12.62
CA SER A 274 -4.49 14.78 -11.72
C SER A 274 -4.26 14.46 -10.24
N CYS A 275 -3.61 13.32 -9.97
CA CYS A 275 -3.37 12.75 -8.65
C CYS A 275 -1.89 12.82 -8.23
N LEU A 276 -1.02 13.41 -9.06
CA LEU A 276 0.39 13.63 -8.70
C LEU A 276 0.48 14.65 -7.57
N GLU A 277 1.07 14.25 -6.45
CA GLU A 277 1.33 15.11 -5.31
C GLU A 277 2.82 15.11 -4.99
N LEU A 278 3.54 16.08 -5.55
CA LEU A 278 4.97 16.32 -5.33
C LEU A 278 5.21 17.57 -4.48
N SER A 279 4.14 18.20 -3.96
CA SER A 279 4.18 19.46 -3.23
C SER A 279 5.10 19.45 -1.99
N ALA A 280 5.30 18.29 -1.39
CA ALA A 280 6.17 18.12 -0.22
C ALA A 280 7.62 17.73 -0.54
N ILE A 281 7.92 17.45 -1.81
CA ILE A 281 9.27 17.15 -2.30
C ILE A 281 9.61 18.23 -3.32
N SER A 282 10.05 19.40 -2.84
CA SER A 282 10.51 20.47 -3.71
C SER A 282 11.71 19.99 -4.55
N GLN A 283 11.89 20.53 -5.75
CA GLN A 283 12.98 20.12 -6.66
C GLN A 283 14.38 20.33 -6.05
N PHE A 284 14.55 21.38 -5.25
CA PHE A 284 15.80 21.68 -4.55
C PHE A 284 16.04 20.69 -3.40
N ASP A 285 15.02 20.43 -2.57
CA ASP A 285 15.16 19.46 -1.46
C ASP A 285 15.39 18.03 -1.97
N ALA A 286 14.94 17.72 -3.18
CA ALA A 286 15.07 16.39 -3.76
C ALA A 286 16.49 16.06 -4.20
N SER A 287 17.21 16.99 -4.83
CA SER A 287 18.58 16.72 -5.27
C SER A 287 19.51 16.61 -4.05
N ASP A 288 19.41 17.58 -3.13
CA ASP A 288 20.27 17.65 -1.95
C ASP A 288 20.10 16.43 -1.05
N PHE A 289 18.85 16.06 -0.72
CA PHE A 289 18.62 14.86 0.09
C PHE A 289 19.14 13.60 -0.62
N MET A 290 19.03 13.52 -1.96
CA MET A 290 19.42 12.32 -2.70
C MET A 290 20.91 12.07 -2.55
N HIS A 291 21.68 13.13 -2.74
CA HIS A 291 23.12 13.10 -2.68
C HIS A 291 23.65 12.98 -1.25
N GLU A 292 23.06 13.70 -0.28
CA GLU A 292 23.58 13.79 1.09
C GLU A 292 23.10 12.65 1.99
N HIS A 293 21.86 12.19 1.84
CA HIS A 293 21.22 11.29 2.79
C HIS A 293 20.82 9.94 2.21
N TYR A 294 20.16 9.91 1.05
CA TYR A 294 19.59 8.65 0.52
C TYR A 294 20.63 7.76 -0.16
N ARG A 295 21.62 8.34 -0.86
CA ARG A 295 22.68 7.59 -1.54
C ARG A 295 23.46 6.67 -0.59
N PHE A 296 23.66 7.10 0.65
CA PHE A 296 24.44 6.38 1.67
C PHE A 296 23.57 5.69 2.73
N ALA A 297 22.24 5.75 2.58
CA ALA A 297 21.33 5.07 3.48
C ALA A 297 21.64 3.57 3.55
N THR A 298 21.19 2.88 4.59
CA THR A 298 21.20 1.40 4.66
C THR A 298 19.77 0.93 4.86
N THR A 299 18.92 1.19 3.86
CA THR A 299 17.49 0.89 3.90
C THR A 299 17.12 -0.18 2.88
N PRO A 300 16.07 -0.98 3.14
CA PRO A 300 15.60 -1.99 2.18
C PRO A 300 15.16 -1.38 0.84
N THR A 301 14.82 -0.09 0.83
CA THR A 301 14.42 0.67 -0.36
C THR A 301 15.59 0.96 -1.32
N GLN A 302 16.85 0.75 -0.91
CA GLN A 302 18.02 0.92 -1.77
C GLN A 302 18.24 -0.21 -2.78
N MET A 303 17.36 -1.22 -2.81
CA MET A 303 17.35 -2.21 -3.89
C MET A 303 17.12 -1.58 -5.27
N PHE A 304 16.49 -0.40 -5.31
CA PHE A 304 16.35 0.37 -6.53
C PHE A 304 17.57 1.28 -6.74
N PRO A 305 18.20 1.27 -7.93
CA PRO A 305 19.35 2.14 -8.21
C PRO A 305 19.03 3.59 -7.98
N THR A 306 19.88 4.28 -7.23
CA THR A 306 19.68 5.69 -6.87
C THR A 306 19.68 6.60 -8.11
N GLN A 307 20.50 6.29 -9.10
CA GLN A 307 20.52 6.95 -10.41
C GLN A 307 19.17 6.82 -11.11
N LEU A 308 18.64 5.59 -11.23
CA LEU A 308 17.31 5.38 -11.83
C LEU A 308 16.20 6.01 -10.99
N LEU A 309 16.34 6.09 -9.66
CA LEU A 309 15.35 6.75 -8.79
C LEU A 309 15.28 8.25 -9.06
N ALA A 310 16.43 8.88 -9.32
CA ALA A 310 16.51 10.26 -9.76
C ALA A 310 15.72 10.46 -11.06
N GLU A 311 15.91 9.57 -12.04
CA GLU A 311 15.18 9.65 -13.31
C GLU A 311 13.67 9.44 -13.12
N VAL A 312 13.24 8.55 -12.23
CA VAL A 312 11.81 8.39 -11.88
C VAL A 312 11.24 9.68 -11.29
N TYR A 313 11.99 10.35 -10.42
CA TYR A 313 11.60 11.63 -9.87
C TYR A 313 11.46 12.71 -10.97
N GLU A 314 12.44 12.82 -11.86
CA GLU A 314 12.42 13.76 -12.99
C GLU A 314 11.27 13.48 -13.96
N ILE A 315 10.93 12.21 -14.21
CA ILE A 315 9.74 11.82 -14.97
C ILE A 315 8.48 12.37 -14.30
N ASN A 316 8.33 12.16 -12.99
CA ASN A 316 7.17 12.64 -12.24
C ASN A 316 7.06 14.17 -12.26
N GLN A 317 8.18 14.89 -12.17
CA GLN A 317 8.21 16.36 -12.27
C GLN A 317 7.88 16.87 -13.68
N THR A 318 8.40 16.21 -14.71
CA THR A 318 8.11 16.54 -16.11
C THR A 318 6.62 16.37 -16.39
N ARG A 319 6.02 15.26 -15.93
CA ARG A 319 4.58 14.98 -16.03
C ARG A 319 3.73 16.05 -15.33
N LEU A 320 4.14 16.50 -14.14
CA LEU A 320 3.46 17.58 -13.42
C LEU A 320 3.56 18.92 -14.16
N THR A 321 4.75 19.25 -14.67
CA THR A 321 5.01 20.50 -15.40
C THR A 321 4.19 20.56 -16.69
N ALA A 322 4.08 19.46 -17.43
CA ALA A 322 3.30 19.35 -18.66
C ALA A 322 1.81 19.70 -18.46
N ARG A 323 1.23 19.39 -17.29
CA ARG A 323 -0.16 19.78 -16.96
C ARG A 323 -0.35 21.29 -16.78
N SER A 324 0.68 22.00 -16.34
CA SER A 324 0.57 23.41 -15.94
C SER A 324 0.66 24.42 -17.10
N LYS A 325 1.14 24.02 -18.28
CA LYS A 325 1.47 24.95 -19.37
C LYS A 325 0.81 24.52 -20.67
N LYS A 326 -0.04 25.40 -21.23
CA LYS A 326 -0.93 25.03 -22.33
C LYS A 326 -0.37 25.17 -23.74
N ASP A 327 0.55 26.08 -24.08
CA ASP A 327 0.80 26.31 -25.53
C ASP A 327 2.19 26.82 -25.97
N SER A 328 3.23 26.92 -25.12
CA SER A 328 4.52 27.54 -25.56
C SER A 328 5.83 26.85 -25.13
N ARG A 329 5.77 25.66 -24.51
CA ARG A 329 6.97 24.95 -24.00
C ARG A 329 7.06 23.46 -24.37
N GLU A 330 6.27 22.99 -25.32
CA GLU A 330 6.25 21.58 -25.73
C GLU A 330 7.63 21.09 -26.21
N GLN A 331 8.39 21.92 -26.93
CA GLN A 331 9.74 21.58 -27.39
C GLN A 331 10.73 21.36 -26.22
N HIS A 332 10.66 22.17 -25.16
CA HIS A 332 11.52 22.02 -23.99
C HIS A 332 11.18 20.75 -23.20
N LEU A 333 9.88 20.49 -22.98
CA LEU A 333 9.44 19.28 -22.28
C LEU A 333 9.79 18.00 -23.03
N SER A 334 9.69 18.03 -24.37
CA SER A 334 10.12 16.93 -25.23
C SER A 334 11.64 16.70 -25.11
N SER A 335 12.44 17.78 -25.19
CA SER A 335 13.89 17.69 -24.98
C SER A 335 14.25 17.14 -23.60
N ASP A 336 13.57 17.57 -22.54
CA ASP A 336 13.81 17.08 -21.17
C ASP A 336 13.48 15.59 -21.06
N ALA A 337 12.37 15.15 -21.66
CA ALA A 337 11.98 13.75 -21.71
C ALA A 337 13.00 12.88 -22.48
N TYR A 338 13.50 13.33 -23.63
CA TYR A 338 14.55 12.63 -24.37
C TYR A 338 15.87 12.59 -23.62
N ASN A 339 16.22 13.65 -22.89
CA ASN A 339 17.41 13.67 -22.03
C ASN A 339 17.29 12.66 -20.89
N ILE A 340 16.13 12.57 -20.24
CA ILE A 340 15.86 11.56 -19.20
C ILE A 340 15.97 10.15 -19.81
N LEU A 341 15.32 9.90 -20.96
CA LEU A 341 15.40 8.62 -21.64
C LEU A 341 16.84 8.25 -21.99
N GLY A 342 17.62 9.19 -22.51
CA GLY A 342 19.04 8.98 -22.82
C GLY A 342 19.87 8.59 -21.58
N ARG A 343 19.60 9.21 -20.42
CA ARG A 343 20.27 8.84 -19.16
C ARG A 343 19.86 7.45 -18.66
N ILE A 344 18.59 7.06 -18.84
CA ILE A 344 18.10 5.72 -18.49
C ILE A 344 18.72 4.67 -19.42
N GLU A 345 18.82 4.94 -20.71
CA GLU A 345 19.44 4.04 -21.69
C GLU A 345 20.96 3.91 -21.49
N ALA A 346 21.61 4.99 -21.04
CA ALA A 346 23.03 5.01 -20.72
C ALA A 346 23.39 4.43 -19.34
N PHE A 347 22.40 4.09 -18.50
CA PHE A 347 22.66 3.52 -17.20
C PHE A 347 23.34 2.15 -17.34
N SER A 348 24.53 2.01 -16.72
CA SER A 348 25.26 0.74 -16.65
C SER A 348 25.08 0.07 -15.28
N PRO A 349 24.40 -1.10 -15.23
CA PRO A 349 24.38 -1.96 -14.05
C PRO A 349 25.78 -2.33 -13.55
N GLU A 350 26.72 -2.53 -14.47
CA GLU A 350 28.08 -2.91 -14.13
C GLU A 350 28.82 -1.80 -13.40
N GLU A 351 28.69 -0.55 -13.86
CA GLU A 351 29.28 0.63 -13.20
C GLU A 351 28.60 0.94 -11.87
N SER A 352 27.26 0.88 -11.82
CA SER A 352 26.51 1.13 -10.58
C SER A 352 26.85 0.10 -9.49
N ALA A 353 26.94 -1.19 -9.84
CA ALA A 353 27.30 -2.26 -8.91
C ALA A 353 28.73 -2.13 -8.34
N GLN A 354 29.65 -1.42 -9.01
CA GLN A 354 31.00 -1.19 -8.46
C GLN A 354 30.98 -0.36 -7.18
N SER A 355 29.97 0.51 -7.01
CA SER A 355 29.79 1.32 -5.80
C SER A 355 29.24 0.54 -4.60
N LYS A 356 28.85 -0.73 -4.80
CA LYS A 356 28.25 -1.58 -3.76
C LYS A 356 29.34 -2.30 -2.94
N PHE A 357 29.11 -2.40 -1.63
CA PHE A 357 30.07 -2.99 -0.69
C PHE A 357 30.23 -4.52 -0.85
N SER A 358 29.21 -5.23 -1.33
CA SER A 358 29.21 -6.70 -1.50
C SER A 358 28.25 -7.14 -2.62
N SER A 359 28.28 -8.43 -2.96
CA SER A 359 27.26 -9.10 -3.81
C SER A 359 27.06 -8.45 -5.18
N LYS A 360 28.18 -8.02 -5.80
CA LYS A 360 28.19 -7.23 -7.05
C LYS A 360 27.42 -7.90 -8.19
N GLU A 361 27.55 -9.21 -8.36
CA GLU A 361 26.85 -9.96 -9.41
C GLU A 361 25.33 -9.93 -9.21
N ASP A 362 24.86 -10.06 -7.97
CA ASP A 362 23.43 -10.01 -7.66
C ASP A 362 22.88 -8.59 -7.81
N TRP A 363 23.66 -7.57 -7.45
CA TRP A 363 23.34 -6.18 -7.76
C TRP A 363 23.21 -5.98 -9.28
N ILE A 364 24.16 -6.42 -10.09
CA ILE A 364 24.05 -6.33 -11.56
C ILE A 364 22.74 -6.97 -12.06
N ARG A 365 22.36 -8.14 -11.52
CA ARG A 365 21.09 -8.81 -11.89
C ARG A 365 19.87 -7.97 -11.52
N ILE A 366 19.80 -7.44 -10.30
CA ILE A 366 18.70 -6.59 -9.82
C ILE A 366 18.58 -5.33 -10.67
N GLU A 367 19.71 -4.69 -10.94
CA GLU A 367 19.78 -3.43 -11.68
C GLU A 367 19.38 -3.62 -13.15
N ARG A 368 19.79 -4.74 -13.78
CA ARG A 368 19.33 -5.09 -15.14
C ARG A 368 17.82 -5.29 -15.23
N VAL A 369 17.19 -5.85 -14.19
CA VAL A 369 15.72 -6.02 -14.14
C VAL A 369 15.01 -4.69 -13.89
N SER A 370 15.70 -3.71 -13.30
CA SER A 370 15.15 -2.38 -13.00
C SER A 370 15.13 -1.46 -14.23
N ILE A 371 15.89 -1.77 -15.29
CA ILE A 371 15.86 -1.04 -16.56
C ILE A 371 14.61 -1.46 -17.35
N PRO A 372 13.76 -0.52 -17.80
CA PRO A 372 12.63 -0.84 -18.66
C PRO A 372 13.14 -1.49 -19.95
N ARG A 373 12.63 -2.68 -20.29
CA ARG A 373 12.96 -3.30 -21.59
C ARG A 373 12.42 -2.45 -22.72
N LYS A 374 13.22 -2.26 -23.79
CA LYS A 374 12.73 -1.75 -25.07
C LYS A 374 11.63 -2.68 -25.59
N PHE A 375 10.41 -2.19 -25.62
CA PHE A 375 9.35 -2.80 -26.41
C PHE A 375 9.31 -2.07 -27.75
N ASN A 376 9.38 -2.82 -28.85
CA ASN A 376 9.40 -2.28 -30.22
C ASN A 376 8.07 -1.62 -30.66
N ASP A 377 7.12 -1.40 -29.74
CA ASP A 377 5.84 -0.74 -30.00
C ASP A 377 5.69 0.48 -29.08
N GLU A 378 5.62 1.66 -29.68
CA GLU A 378 5.49 2.97 -29.01
C GLU A 378 4.21 3.10 -28.15
N SER A 379 3.23 2.20 -28.31
CA SER A 379 1.96 2.20 -27.55
C SER A 379 2.03 1.62 -26.14
N TYR A 380 3.16 1.04 -25.71
CA TYR A 380 3.23 0.26 -24.45
C TYR A 380 4.24 0.75 -23.40
N LEU A 381 4.93 1.88 -23.63
CA LEU A 381 5.85 2.46 -22.64
C LEU A 381 5.18 2.75 -21.29
N CYS A 382 3.90 3.17 -21.29
CA CYS A 382 3.13 3.40 -20.06
C CYS A 382 2.84 2.10 -19.28
N HIS A 383 2.70 0.96 -19.98
CA HIS A 383 2.45 -0.35 -19.36
C HIS A 383 3.74 -0.96 -18.79
N SER A 384 4.89 -0.76 -19.44
CA SER A 384 6.20 -1.26 -18.97
C SER A 384 6.66 -0.61 -17.66
N TRP A 385 6.49 0.70 -17.50
CA TRP A 385 6.79 1.39 -16.25
C TRP A 385 5.75 1.09 -15.17
N SER A 386 4.47 0.92 -15.53
CA SER A 386 3.48 0.47 -14.54
C SER A 386 3.67 -0.98 -14.12
N ASP A 387 4.16 -1.86 -15.00
CA ASP A 387 4.44 -3.25 -14.67
C ASP A 387 5.76 -3.41 -13.94
N SER A 388 6.77 -2.58 -14.25
CA SER A 388 8.04 -2.54 -13.51
C SER A 388 7.87 -1.85 -12.17
N ALA A 389 7.09 -0.76 -12.07
CA ALA A 389 6.76 -0.11 -10.80
C ALA A 389 5.70 -0.89 -10.01
N ALA A 390 4.80 -1.66 -10.64
CA ALA A 390 3.90 -2.58 -9.94
C ALA A 390 4.58 -3.89 -9.58
N SER A 391 5.63 -4.32 -10.31
CA SER A 391 6.53 -5.42 -9.94
C SER A 391 7.42 -4.97 -8.80
N LEU A 392 8.02 -3.79 -8.90
CA LEU A 392 8.78 -3.17 -7.82
C LEU A 392 7.89 -2.83 -6.64
N SER A 393 6.64 -2.38 -6.78
CA SER A 393 5.73 -2.19 -5.63
C SER A 393 5.28 -3.53 -5.07
N ARG A 394 5.09 -4.57 -5.90
CA ARG A 394 4.84 -5.95 -5.43
C ARG A 394 6.06 -6.60 -4.76
N ASN A 395 7.27 -6.15 -5.10
CA ASN A 395 8.54 -6.69 -4.58
C ASN A 395 9.12 -5.85 -3.43
N THR A 396 8.94 -4.52 -3.42
CA THR A 396 9.34 -3.61 -2.32
C THR A 396 8.27 -3.47 -1.26
N VAL A 397 7.00 -3.75 -1.57
CA VAL A 397 5.96 -3.96 -0.57
C VAL A 397 5.78 -5.47 -0.39
N PHE A 398 6.75 -6.06 0.31
CA PHE A 398 6.68 -7.41 0.85
C PHE A 398 6.47 -8.48 -0.22
N PHE A 399 7.58 -8.81 -0.90
CA PHE A 399 7.86 -10.02 -1.65
C PHE A 399 6.74 -11.09 -1.58
N LYS A 400 5.87 -11.09 -2.58
CA LYS A 400 5.07 -12.26 -2.93
C LYS A 400 6.01 -13.29 -3.57
N ASN A 401 6.19 -14.41 -2.90
CA ASN A 401 6.42 -15.70 -3.57
C ASN A 401 5.06 -16.26 -4.02
#